data_AF-A0A1W1BNL6-F1
#
_entry.id   AF-A0A1W1BNL6-F1
#
_cell.length_a   1.000
_cell.length_b   1.000
_cell.length_c   1.000
_cell.angle_alpha   90.00
_cell.angle_beta   90.00
_cell.angle_gamma   90.00
#
_symmetry.space_group_name_H-M   'P 1'
#
loop_
_entity.id
_entity.type
_entity.pdbx_description
1 polymer ?
#
loop_
_entity_poly.entity_id
_entity_poly.type
_entity_poly.pdbx_seq_one_letter_code
_entity_poly.pdbx_strand_id
1 'polypeptide(L)'
;MSKPLKTVYIYLENGTYLEAKSFGADTTVVGEIVFNTSLTGYQEIMSDPSYAGQFVTFTMPEIGNVGVNMQDMESNTAHAKGMIVRKYQERYSNFRAEESLAAFLTKHNVMGICDLDTRYLTKMIRDEGAMMMIASTKINDKEELKKLLADAPRIEDVNYIEQVSTKKAYKHTQSTYNKMSGFEYEDAPKVKANVAVIDFGVKRNILNEIVSAGMGVEVIPNNFKADDLIAQYNNKTIDGVFLSNGPGDPLVLKKEQEQIKILIAAKIPIFAICLGHQLLSISHGYDTFKLKFGHHGGNHPVKNEKTGLVEITAQNHNYNVPDNIVEIAEVTHTNLFDNTIEGLKYKNEPIFSVQHQELVSTLEKRKSFILKLLALFASIALVFNLFFTLSPPNYFDGKYNMYFVYALIVYKIIELLIIYYILMHRHIRFLKKNSATNAFKAKLSKHTKLLLFLIIQGNTVFGVIAFKLSANVLFFLLFSCIALCALLLFKPKKLL
;
A
#
# COMPACT_ATOMS: atom_id res chain seq x y z
N MET A 1 -0.98 -28.64 20.74
CA MET A 1 0.42 -28.82 20.27
C MET A 1 0.46 -28.43 18.81
N SER A 2 1.43 -27.60 18.43
CA SER A 2 1.65 -27.18 17.04
C SER A 2 1.91 -28.40 16.15
N LYS A 3 1.23 -28.51 15.01
CA LYS A 3 1.52 -29.58 14.04
C LYS A 3 2.96 -29.39 13.54
N PRO A 4 3.81 -30.43 13.53
CA PRO A 4 5.17 -30.29 13.03
C PRO A 4 5.15 -29.87 11.55
N LEU A 5 5.97 -28.87 11.20
CA LEU A 5 6.08 -28.38 9.83
C LEU A 5 6.70 -29.47 8.95
N LYS A 6 6.12 -29.68 7.77
CA LYS A 6 6.63 -30.65 6.80
C LYS A 6 7.77 -30.04 5.98
N THR A 7 8.64 -30.88 5.44
CA THR A 7 9.61 -30.42 4.44
C THR A 7 8.90 -30.12 3.11
N VAL A 8 9.34 -29.07 2.43
CA VAL A 8 8.93 -28.73 1.06
C VAL A 8 10.18 -28.53 0.22
N TYR A 9 10.15 -29.03 -1.01
CA TYR A 9 11.22 -28.93 -1.99
C TYR A 9 10.80 -27.99 -3.10
N ILE A 10 11.71 -27.12 -3.50
CA ILE A 10 11.45 -26.00 -4.41
C ILE A 10 12.47 -26.06 -5.53
N TYR A 11 12.00 -25.94 -6.77
CA TYR A 11 12.83 -25.82 -7.94
C TYR A 11 12.41 -24.58 -8.75
N LEU A 12 13.38 -23.73 -9.09
CA LEU A 12 13.18 -22.55 -9.93
C LEU A 12 13.75 -22.81 -11.32
N GLU A 13 13.20 -22.10 -12.32
CA GLU A 13 13.61 -22.18 -13.72
C GLU A 13 15.11 -21.96 -13.94
N ASN A 14 15.76 -21.13 -13.12
CA ASN A 14 17.20 -20.89 -13.16
C ASN A 14 18.06 -22.04 -12.60
N GLY A 15 17.45 -23.17 -12.20
CA GLY A 15 18.15 -24.34 -11.66
C GLY A 15 18.37 -24.32 -10.14
N THR A 16 17.95 -23.25 -9.46
CA THR A 16 17.97 -23.17 -8.00
C THR A 16 17.07 -24.26 -7.41
N TYR A 17 17.62 -25.04 -6.49
CA TYR A 17 16.91 -26.09 -5.78
C TYR A 17 17.08 -25.89 -4.27
N LEU A 18 15.96 -25.78 -3.55
CA LEU A 18 15.93 -25.40 -2.13
C LEU A 18 15.06 -26.38 -1.33
N GLU A 19 15.47 -26.58 -0.08
CA GLU A 19 14.67 -27.26 0.93
C GLU A 19 14.19 -26.24 1.97
N ALA A 20 12.92 -26.34 2.38
CA ALA A 20 12.31 -25.45 3.35
C ALA A 20 11.25 -26.16 4.20
N LYS A 21 10.51 -25.39 5.00
CA LYS A 21 9.38 -25.88 5.80
C LYS A 21 8.05 -25.39 5.25
N SER A 22 7.01 -26.24 5.33
CA SER A 22 5.64 -25.94 4.90
C SER A 22 4.71 -25.79 6.11
N PHE A 23 3.89 -24.75 6.10
CA PHE A 23 2.88 -24.43 7.12
C PHE A 23 1.45 -24.25 6.57
N GLY A 24 1.24 -24.51 5.27
CA GLY A 24 -0.07 -24.40 4.59
C GLY A 24 -0.52 -25.73 3.98
N ALA A 25 -1.10 -25.67 2.78
CA ALA A 25 -1.59 -26.85 2.07
C ALA A 25 -0.47 -27.81 1.64
N ASP A 26 -0.76 -29.11 1.70
CA ASP A 26 0.14 -30.21 1.33
C ASP A 26 -0.07 -30.64 -0.13
N THR A 27 0.67 -30.05 -1.05
CA THR A 27 0.44 -30.23 -2.49
C THR A 27 1.72 -30.07 -3.31
N THR A 28 1.62 -30.27 -4.62
CA THR A 28 2.63 -29.91 -5.63
C THR A 28 2.01 -28.81 -6.49
N VAL A 29 2.65 -27.65 -6.58
CA VAL A 29 2.09 -26.48 -7.27
C VAL A 29 3.17 -25.78 -8.09
N VAL A 30 2.79 -25.37 -9.30
CA VAL A 30 3.59 -24.55 -10.23
C VAL A 30 3.03 -23.13 -10.27
N GLY A 31 3.91 -22.14 -10.39
CA GLY A 31 3.54 -20.74 -10.58
C GLY A 31 4.76 -19.85 -10.81
N GLU A 32 4.53 -18.60 -11.19
CA GLU A 32 5.60 -17.59 -11.32
C GLU A 32 5.98 -17.05 -9.94
N ILE A 33 7.27 -16.93 -9.64
CA ILE A 33 7.74 -16.33 -8.40
C ILE A 33 7.88 -14.81 -8.53
N VAL A 34 7.23 -14.08 -7.63
CA VAL A 34 7.36 -12.63 -7.46
C VAL A 34 7.74 -12.31 -6.01
N PHE A 35 8.16 -11.07 -5.73
CA PHE A 35 8.35 -10.61 -4.36
C PHE A 35 7.49 -9.38 -4.09
N ASN A 36 6.99 -9.24 -2.86
CA ASN A 36 6.23 -8.06 -2.43
C ASN A 36 6.92 -7.34 -1.25
N THR A 37 7.01 -6.01 -1.33
CA THR A 37 7.70 -5.15 -0.35
C THR A 37 6.82 -4.67 0.81
N SER A 38 5.53 -5.00 0.80
CA SER A 38 4.57 -4.58 1.82
C SER A 38 4.91 -5.20 3.17
N LEU A 39 4.96 -4.36 4.20
CA LEU A 39 5.27 -4.79 5.57
C LEU A 39 4.04 -5.32 6.33
N THR A 40 2.85 -5.02 5.82
CA THR A 40 1.55 -5.39 6.36
C THR A 40 0.61 -5.75 5.22
N GLY A 41 -0.53 -6.36 5.54
CA GLY A 41 -1.57 -6.65 4.56
C GLY A 41 -1.36 -7.96 3.80
N TYR A 42 -0.75 -8.96 4.44
CA TYR A 42 -0.47 -10.24 3.78
C TYR A 42 -1.75 -10.98 3.38
N GLN A 43 -2.86 -10.82 4.10
CA GLN A 43 -4.11 -11.49 3.77
C GLN A 43 -4.76 -10.86 2.52
N GLU A 44 -4.80 -9.54 2.48
CA GLU A 44 -5.26 -8.72 1.35
C GLU A 44 -4.46 -9.07 0.10
N ILE A 45 -3.13 -9.22 0.23
CA ILE A 45 -2.24 -9.65 -0.86
C ILE A 45 -2.57 -11.08 -1.33
N MET A 46 -2.72 -12.04 -0.42
CA MET A 46 -3.02 -13.42 -0.80
C MET A 46 -4.40 -13.58 -1.44
N SER A 47 -5.36 -12.71 -1.11
CA SER A 47 -6.72 -12.69 -1.66
C SER A 47 -6.92 -11.70 -2.81
N ASP A 48 -5.87 -10.99 -3.26
CA ASP A 48 -5.92 -10.20 -4.48
C ASP A 48 -5.93 -11.15 -5.71
N PRO A 49 -6.99 -11.13 -6.55
CA PRO A 49 -7.09 -11.99 -7.72
C PRO A 49 -5.93 -11.85 -8.71
N SER A 50 -5.23 -10.72 -8.71
CA SER A 50 -4.12 -10.43 -9.62
C SER A 50 -2.90 -11.34 -9.39
N TYR A 51 -2.79 -11.99 -8.21
CA TYR A 51 -1.74 -12.99 -7.94
C TYR A 51 -2.10 -14.41 -8.41
N ALA A 52 -3.22 -14.62 -9.11
CA ALA A 52 -3.53 -15.93 -9.65
C ALA A 52 -2.39 -16.47 -10.52
N GLY A 53 -1.91 -17.67 -10.19
CA GLY A 53 -0.76 -18.27 -10.88
C GLY A 53 0.61 -17.93 -10.27
N GLN A 54 0.67 -17.15 -9.19
CA GLN A 54 1.94 -16.66 -8.64
C GLN A 54 2.23 -17.16 -7.22
N PHE A 55 3.51 -17.34 -6.92
CA PHE A 55 4.06 -17.45 -5.57
C PHE A 55 4.53 -16.07 -5.10
N VAL A 56 4.04 -15.62 -3.95
CA VAL A 56 4.40 -14.32 -3.39
C VAL A 56 5.47 -14.47 -2.31
N THR A 57 6.67 -13.96 -2.61
CA THR A 57 7.78 -13.87 -1.65
C THR A 57 7.68 -12.58 -0.85
N PHE A 58 7.40 -12.68 0.45
CA PHE A 58 7.35 -11.51 1.32
C PHE A 58 8.74 -11.10 1.79
N THR A 59 9.07 -9.83 1.59
CA THR A 59 10.31 -9.24 2.12
C THR A 59 10.23 -8.98 3.62
N MET A 60 9.03 -8.77 4.17
CA MET A 60 8.80 -8.66 5.60
C MET A 60 9.13 -10.00 6.27
N PRO A 61 10.08 -10.03 7.23
CA PRO A 61 10.61 -11.29 7.74
C PRO A 61 9.61 -12.08 8.59
N GLU A 62 8.71 -11.40 9.29
CA GLU A 62 7.72 -12.04 10.18
C GLU A 62 6.31 -11.85 9.64
N ILE A 63 5.64 -12.96 9.32
CA ILE A 63 4.30 -12.97 8.72
C ILE A 63 3.39 -13.91 9.52
N GLY A 64 2.10 -13.54 9.65
CA GLY A 64 1.10 -14.26 10.45
C GLY A 64 0.85 -13.67 11.84
N ASN A 65 1.57 -12.61 12.21
CA ASN A 65 1.50 -11.95 13.52
C ASN A 65 0.11 -11.42 13.90
N VAL A 66 -0.73 -11.04 12.93
CA VAL A 66 -2.09 -10.52 13.19
C VAL A 66 -3.21 -11.53 12.87
N GLY A 67 -2.86 -12.78 12.56
CA GLY A 67 -3.83 -13.79 12.16
C GLY A 67 -4.49 -13.42 10.84
N VAL A 68 -5.73 -13.86 10.64
CA VAL A 68 -6.56 -13.47 9.50
C VAL A 68 -8.01 -13.26 9.95
N ASN A 69 -8.80 -12.57 9.14
CA ASN A 69 -10.23 -12.31 9.39
C ASN A 69 -11.01 -12.09 8.10
N MET A 70 -12.33 -12.26 8.11
CA MET A 70 -13.13 -12.13 6.88
C MET A 70 -13.11 -10.72 6.26
N GLN A 71 -12.93 -9.68 7.07
CA GLN A 71 -13.01 -8.29 6.62
C GLN A 71 -11.81 -7.89 5.74
N ASP A 72 -10.63 -8.47 5.98
CA ASP A 72 -9.39 -8.21 5.22
C ASP A 72 -9.27 -9.05 3.94
N MET A 73 -10.33 -9.75 3.54
CA MET A 73 -10.37 -10.45 2.26
C MET A 73 -10.69 -9.48 1.11
N GLU A 74 -9.82 -9.42 0.11
CA GLU A 74 -10.05 -8.66 -1.13
C GLU A 74 -10.90 -9.41 -2.16
N SER A 75 -11.14 -10.70 -1.96
CA SER A 75 -12.03 -11.52 -2.79
C SER A 75 -12.68 -12.65 -1.97
N ASN A 76 -13.30 -13.63 -2.62
CA ASN A 76 -13.92 -14.78 -1.95
C ASN A 76 -12.91 -15.88 -1.55
N THR A 77 -11.67 -15.84 -2.04
CA THR A 77 -10.65 -16.88 -1.78
C THR A 77 -9.24 -16.32 -1.84
N ALA A 78 -8.25 -17.06 -1.33
CA ALA A 78 -6.87 -16.79 -1.68
C ALA A 78 -6.60 -17.23 -3.13
N HIS A 79 -6.01 -16.35 -3.94
CA HIS A 79 -5.75 -16.57 -5.37
C HIS A 79 -4.29 -16.92 -5.67
N ALA A 80 -3.36 -16.41 -4.87
CA ALA A 80 -1.95 -16.77 -4.98
C ALA A 80 -1.74 -18.28 -4.79
N LYS A 81 -0.84 -18.86 -5.57
CA LYS A 81 -0.48 -20.29 -5.53
C LYS A 81 0.28 -20.67 -4.27
N GLY A 82 1.07 -19.73 -3.74
CA GLY A 82 1.75 -19.92 -2.48
C GLY A 82 2.31 -18.64 -1.90
N MET A 83 2.61 -18.70 -0.60
CA MET A 83 3.26 -17.66 0.17
C MET A 83 4.65 -18.15 0.58
N ILE A 84 5.68 -17.33 0.38
CA ILE A 84 7.05 -17.60 0.81
C ILE A 84 7.47 -16.53 1.82
N VAL A 85 7.83 -16.96 3.03
CA VAL A 85 8.18 -16.06 4.15
C VAL A 85 9.47 -16.48 4.83
N ARG A 86 10.15 -15.54 5.48
CA ARG A 86 11.35 -15.87 6.27
C ARG A 86 10.99 -16.60 7.55
N LYS A 87 10.01 -16.10 8.29
CA LYS A 87 9.49 -16.67 9.53
C LYS A 87 7.97 -16.60 9.56
N TYR A 88 7.35 -17.76 9.71
CA TYR A 88 5.92 -17.87 10.01
C TYR A 88 5.68 -17.73 11.52
N GLN A 89 4.75 -16.86 11.90
CA GLN A 89 4.27 -16.69 13.26
C GLN A 89 3.02 -17.54 13.49
N GLU A 90 3.17 -18.68 14.18
CA GLU A 90 2.06 -19.56 14.51
C GLU A 90 1.07 -18.92 15.49
N ARG A 91 1.61 -18.25 16.51
CA ARG A 91 0.81 -17.49 17.48
C ARG A 91 0.55 -16.09 16.91
N TYR A 92 -0.70 -15.83 16.54
CA TYR A 92 -1.17 -14.49 16.21
C TYR A 92 -1.62 -13.73 17.47
N SER A 93 -1.57 -12.40 17.39
CA SER A 93 -2.06 -11.51 18.45
C SER A 93 -2.60 -10.21 17.84
N ASN A 94 -3.89 -10.22 17.53
CA ASN A 94 -4.64 -9.04 17.11
C ASN A 94 -6.10 -9.22 17.54
N PHE A 95 -6.75 -8.15 17.99
CA PHE A 95 -8.15 -8.20 18.44
C PHE A 95 -9.13 -8.53 17.29
N ARG A 96 -8.74 -8.28 16.03
CA ARG A 96 -9.53 -8.62 14.83
C ARG A 96 -9.30 -10.06 14.36
N ALA A 97 -8.32 -10.77 14.91
CA ALA A 97 -7.94 -12.08 14.40
C ALA A 97 -8.99 -13.13 14.72
N GLU A 98 -9.49 -13.82 13.69
CA GLU A 98 -10.51 -14.86 13.81
C GLU A 98 -9.89 -16.26 13.70
N GLU A 99 -8.86 -16.41 12.86
CA GLU A 99 -8.15 -17.68 12.66
C GLU A 99 -6.65 -17.48 12.39
N SER A 100 -5.88 -18.58 12.43
CA SER A 100 -4.45 -18.56 12.11
C SER A 100 -4.21 -18.49 10.60
N LEU A 101 -3.10 -17.88 10.19
CA LEU A 101 -2.71 -17.85 8.77
C LEU A 101 -2.51 -19.27 8.18
N ALA A 102 -1.96 -20.23 8.93
CA ALA A 102 -1.82 -21.62 8.47
C ALA A 102 -3.18 -22.28 8.17
N ALA A 103 -4.17 -22.05 9.05
CA ALA A 103 -5.53 -22.55 8.86
C ALA A 103 -6.17 -21.93 7.60
N PHE A 104 -6.04 -20.63 7.42
CA PHE A 104 -6.49 -19.91 6.22
C PHE A 104 -5.86 -20.46 4.94
N LEU A 105 -4.53 -20.59 4.88
CA LEU A 105 -3.85 -21.12 3.70
C LEU A 105 -4.28 -22.58 3.41
N THR A 106 -4.42 -23.42 4.44
CA THR A 106 -4.89 -24.80 4.27
C THR A 106 -6.33 -24.85 3.74
N LYS A 107 -7.22 -24.02 4.30
CA LYS A 107 -8.63 -23.91 3.89
C LYS A 107 -8.79 -23.50 2.43
N HIS A 108 -7.93 -22.62 1.94
CA HIS A 108 -7.93 -22.15 0.55
C HIS A 108 -7.00 -22.95 -0.37
N ASN A 109 -6.45 -24.08 0.10
CA ASN A 109 -5.53 -24.95 -0.64
C ASN A 109 -4.30 -24.20 -1.21
N VAL A 110 -3.77 -23.25 -0.43
CA VAL A 110 -2.59 -22.46 -0.76
C VAL A 110 -1.38 -22.96 0.03
N MET A 111 -0.24 -23.10 -0.66
CA MET A 111 1.00 -23.52 0.00
C MET A 111 1.60 -22.37 0.81
N GLY A 112 1.99 -22.63 2.05
CA GLY A 112 2.78 -21.69 2.87
C GLY A 112 4.17 -22.26 3.08
N ILE A 113 5.20 -21.53 2.68
CA ILE A 113 6.62 -21.91 2.76
C ILE A 113 7.34 -20.95 3.70
N CYS A 114 8.07 -21.48 4.67
CA CYS A 114 8.82 -20.68 5.65
C CYS A 114 10.25 -21.20 5.87
N ASP A 115 11.01 -20.44 6.67
CA ASP A 115 12.42 -20.70 6.99
C ASP A 115 13.37 -20.65 5.78
N LEU A 116 13.00 -19.85 4.76
CA LEU A 116 13.87 -19.50 3.62
C LEU A 116 14.48 -18.11 3.75
N ASP A 117 15.66 -17.90 3.18
CA ASP A 117 16.22 -16.57 2.99
C ASP A 117 15.44 -15.82 1.89
N THR A 118 14.36 -15.14 2.29
CA THR A 118 13.56 -14.35 1.35
C THR A 118 14.33 -13.16 0.79
N ARG A 119 15.38 -12.67 1.46
CA ARG A 119 16.23 -11.60 0.93
C ARG A 119 17.08 -12.12 -0.23
N TYR A 120 17.61 -13.34 -0.14
CA TYR A 120 18.28 -14.01 -1.25
C TYR A 120 17.34 -14.15 -2.45
N LEU A 121 16.12 -14.67 -2.23
CA LEU A 121 15.11 -14.81 -3.30
C LEU A 121 14.73 -13.45 -3.92
N THR A 122 14.50 -12.42 -3.11
CA THR A 122 14.20 -11.08 -3.63
C THR A 122 15.32 -10.52 -4.50
N LYS A 123 16.59 -10.71 -4.09
CA LYS A 123 17.73 -10.28 -4.92
C LYS A 123 17.80 -11.06 -6.23
N MET A 124 17.62 -12.38 -6.18
CA MET A 124 17.60 -13.23 -7.37
C MET A 124 16.51 -12.78 -8.34
N ILE A 125 15.27 -12.61 -7.88
CA ILE A 125 14.15 -12.18 -8.73
C ILE A 125 14.39 -10.79 -9.31
N ARG A 126 14.98 -9.86 -8.54
CA ARG A 126 15.35 -8.53 -9.05
C ARG A 126 16.44 -8.61 -10.14
N ASP A 127 17.44 -9.46 -9.94
CA ASP A 127 18.63 -9.54 -10.77
C ASP A 127 18.41 -10.40 -12.03
N GLU A 128 17.57 -11.43 -11.96
CA GLU A 128 17.29 -12.40 -13.03
C GLU A 128 15.89 -12.24 -13.65
N GLY A 129 14.97 -11.60 -12.93
CA GLY A 129 13.57 -11.43 -13.34
C GLY A 129 12.62 -12.41 -12.65
N ALA A 130 11.33 -12.16 -12.80
CA ALA A 130 10.29 -13.12 -12.43
C ALA A 130 10.42 -14.37 -13.31
N MET A 131 10.23 -15.55 -12.71
CA MET A 131 10.46 -16.83 -13.38
C MET A 131 9.52 -17.91 -12.85
N MET A 132 9.40 -19.01 -13.59
CA MET A 132 8.56 -20.12 -13.14
C MET A 132 9.24 -20.90 -12.00
N MET A 133 8.44 -21.36 -11.05
CA MET A 133 8.87 -22.25 -9.97
C MET A 133 7.85 -23.36 -9.72
N ILE A 134 8.33 -24.46 -9.16
CA ILE A 134 7.52 -25.55 -8.61
C ILE A 134 7.91 -25.78 -7.16
N ALA A 135 6.91 -26.00 -6.31
CA ALA A 135 7.09 -26.40 -4.93
C ALA A 135 6.27 -27.64 -4.61
N SER A 136 6.85 -28.60 -3.88
CA SER A 136 6.20 -29.84 -3.52
C SER A 136 6.52 -30.31 -2.10
N THR A 137 5.49 -30.72 -1.37
CA THR A 137 5.64 -31.50 -0.12
C THR A 137 5.62 -33.01 -0.35
N LYS A 138 5.51 -33.46 -1.61
CA LYS A 138 5.35 -34.86 -2.00
C LYS A 138 6.54 -35.40 -2.80
N ILE A 139 7.14 -34.56 -3.63
CA ILE A 139 8.25 -34.89 -4.53
C ILE A 139 9.50 -34.18 -4.04
N ASN A 140 10.55 -34.94 -3.78
CA ASN A 140 11.87 -34.41 -3.43
C ASN A 140 12.89 -34.53 -4.55
N ASP A 141 12.64 -35.34 -5.57
CA ASP A 141 13.59 -35.52 -6.67
C ASP A 141 13.71 -34.25 -7.51
N LYS A 142 14.94 -33.74 -7.66
CA LYS A 142 15.23 -32.50 -8.37
C LYS A 142 14.90 -32.62 -9.87
N GLU A 143 15.25 -33.74 -10.49
CA GLU A 143 15.06 -33.91 -11.94
C GLU A 143 13.58 -34.13 -12.28
N GLU A 144 12.82 -34.78 -11.40
CA GLU A 144 11.37 -34.88 -11.51
C GLU A 144 10.70 -33.50 -11.42
N LEU A 145 11.05 -32.68 -10.42
CA LEU A 145 10.53 -31.31 -10.30
C LEU A 145 10.90 -30.45 -11.51
N LYS A 146 12.14 -30.55 -11.99
CA LYS A 146 12.60 -29.87 -13.20
C LYS A 146 11.78 -30.26 -14.42
N LYS A 147 11.50 -31.54 -14.60
CA LYS A 147 10.66 -32.04 -15.70
C LYS A 147 9.24 -31.50 -15.59
N LEU A 148 8.63 -31.60 -14.41
CA LEU A 148 7.27 -31.10 -14.17
C LEU A 148 7.16 -29.59 -14.39
N LEU A 149 8.18 -28.82 -14.03
CA LEU A 149 8.23 -27.38 -14.29
C LEU A 149 8.33 -27.08 -15.80
N ALA A 150 9.16 -27.84 -16.53
CA ALA A 150 9.34 -27.67 -17.97
C ALA A 150 8.07 -28.03 -18.78
N ASP A 151 7.28 -28.99 -18.30
CA ASP A 151 6.02 -29.43 -18.93
C ASP A 151 4.83 -28.51 -18.58
N ALA A 152 4.98 -27.60 -17.61
CA ALA A 152 3.90 -26.73 -17.16
C ALA A 152 3.72 -25.50 -18.07
N PRO A 153 2.49 -25.02 -18.28
CA PRO A 153 2.26 -23.77 -19.02
C PRO A 153 2.86 -22.59 -18.26
N ARG A 154 3.37 -21.60 -19.00
CA ARG A 154 3.89 -20.36 -18.41
C ARG A 154 2.73 -19.47 -17.99
N ILE A 155 3.00 -18.49 -17.13
CA ILE A 155 1.95 -17.57 -16.67
C ILE A 155 1.34 -16.76 -17.83
N GLU A 156 2.17 -16.38 -18.82
CA GLU A 156 1.73 -15.70 -20.04
C GLU A 156 0.86 -16.56 -20.96
N ASP A 157 0.87 -17.90 -20.83
CA ASP A 157 0.08 -18.80 -21.67
C ASP A 157 -1.32 -19.09 -21.10
N VAL A 158 -1.58 -18.70 -19.85
CA VAL A 158 -2.79 -19.07 -19.11
C VAL A 158 -3.70 -17.86 -18.91
N ASN A 159 -4.93 -17.96 -19.41
CA ASN A 159 -5.98 -16.99 -19.09
C ASN A 159 -6.54 -17.25 -17.68
N TYR A 160 -5.96 -16.59 -16.67
CA TYR A 160 -6.42 -16.69 -15.28
C TYR A 160 -7.74 -15.97 -15.02
N ILE A 161 -8.20 -15.08 -15.90
CA ILE A 161 -9.47 -14.34 -15.72
C ILE A 161 -10.65 -15.29 -15.68
N GLU A 162 -10.65 -16.34 -16.49
CA GLU A 162 -11.70 -17.35 -16.47
C GLU A 162 -11.82 -18.06 -15.11
N GLN A 163 -10.75 -18.06 -14.30
CA GLN A 163 -10.75 -18.63 -12.95
C GLN A 163 -11.22 -17.63 -11.89
N VAL A 164 -11.00 -16.33 -12.09
CA VAL A 164 -11.23 -15.30 -11.06
C VAL A 164 -12.44 -14.41 -11.28
N SER A 165 -12.89 -14.22 -12.53
CA SER A 165 -14.09 -13.46 -12.84
C SER A 165 -15.33 -14.12 -12.25
N THR A 166 -16.26 -13.29 -11.78
CA THR A 166 -17.61 -13.71 -11.44
C THR A 166 -18.28 -14.46 -12.60
N LYS A 167 -19.19 -15.38 -12.26
CA LYS A 167 -19.97 -16.17 -13.22
C LYS A 167 -21.32 -15.55 -13.55
N LYS A 168 -21.81 -14.66 -12.69
CA LYS A 168 -23.10 -13.97 -12.84
C LYS A 168 -22.95 -12.53 -12.38
N ALA A 169 -23.72 -11.64 -13.01
CA ALA A 169 -23.77 -10.27 -12.59
C ALA A 169 -24.34 -10.15 -11.16
N TYR A 170 -23.83 -9.19 -10.38
CA TYR A 170 -24.31 -8.90 -9.03
C TYR A 170 -24.13 -7.43 -8.70
N LYS A 171 -24.91 -6.94 -7.72
CA LYS A 171 -24.77 -5.58 -7.20
C LYS A 171 -23.86 -5.57 -5.99
N HIS A 172 -22.93 -4.63 -5.95
CA HIS A 172 -22.11 -4.37 -4.76
C HIS A 172 -22.65 -3.15 -4.02
N THR A 173 -22.87 -3.27 -2.71
CA THR A 173 -23.56 -2.25 -1.90
C THR A 173 -22.82 -1.89 -0.62
N GLN A 174 -21.60 -2.38 -0.41
CA GLN A 174 -20.80 -2.04 0.76
C GLN A 174 -19.86 -0.87 0.43
N SER A 175 -19.77 0.11 1.34
CA SER A 175 -18.85 1.26 1.24
C SER A 175 -17.51 0.94 1.92
N THR A 176 -16.65 1.95 2.10
CA THR A 176 -15.33 1.83 2.71
C THR A 176 -15.36 1.38 4.17
N TYR A 177 -14.30 0.72 4.61
CA TYR A 177 -14.12 0.28 5.99
C TYR A 177 -13.88 1.47 6.93
N ASN A 178 -14.66 1.58 8.00
CA ASN A 178 -14.53 2.64 9.00
C ASN A 178 -14.07 2.11 10.36
N LYS A 179 -12.78 2.31 10.61
CA LYS A 179 -12.13 1.98 11.89
C LYS A 179 -12.52 2.89 13.07
N MET A 180 -13.13 4.05 12.80
CA MET A 180 -13.59 4.98 13.85
C MET A 180 -15.03 4.68 14.28
N SER A 181 -15.82 4.03 13.44
CA SER A 181 -17.22 3.68 13.70
C SER A 181 -17.39 2.18 13.99
N GLY A 182 -16.49 1.60 14.78
CA GLY A 182 -16.70 0.24 15.30
C GLY A 182 -16.11 -0.91 14.49
N PHE A 183 -15.17 -0.64 13.56
CA PHE A 183 -14.46 -1.69 12.81
C PHE A 183 -15.34 -2.44 11.80
N GLU A 184 -16.23 -1.72 11.13
CA GLU A 184 -17.17 -2.26 10.14
C GLU A 184 -17.10 -1.51 8.80
N TYR A 185 -17.66 -2.10 7.76
CA TYR A 185 -17.87 -1.43 6.47
C TYR A 185 -19.08 -0.49 6.59
N GLU A 186 -18.97 0.72 6.04
CA GLU A 186 -20.09 1.66 6.04
C GLU A 186 -21.18 1.26 5.04
N ASP A 187 -22.40 1.72 5.31
CA ASP A 187 -23.51 1.62 4.37
C ASP A 187 -23.24 2.43 3.10
N ALA A 188 -23.77 1.96 1.96
CA ALA A 188 -23.69 2.72 0.72
C ALA A 188 -24.35 4.10 0.87
N PRO A 189 -23.66 5.19 0.48
CA PRO A 189 -24.30 6.49 0.39
C PRO A 189 -25.37 6.49 -0.71
N LYS A 190 -26.20 7.56 -0.73
CA LYS A 190 -27.19 7.74 -1.80
C LYS A 190 -26.51 7.73 -3.17
N VAL A 191 -26.95 6.81 -4.02
CA VAL A 191 -26.47 6.66 -5.41
C VAL A 191 -26.73 7.93 -6.22
N LYS A 192 -25.69 8.41 -6.91
CA LYS A 192 -25.69 9.60 -7.77
C LYS A 192 -25.43 9.27 -9.25
N ALA A 193 -24.79 8.14 -9.51
CA ALA A 193 -24.49 7.61 -10.83
C ALA A 193 -24.37 6.08 -10.75
N ASN A 194 -24.59 5.36 -11.85
CA ASN A 194 -24.45 3.91 -11.93
C ASN A 194 -23.29 3.53 -12.84
N VAL A 195 -22.50 2.54 -12.44
CA VAL A 195 -21.34 2.06 -13.20
C VAL A 195 -21.41 0.55 -13.36
N ALA A 196 -21.22 0.09 -14.59
CA ALA A 196 -20.98 -1.32 -14.89
C ALA A 196 -19.48 -1.62 -14.68
N VAL A 197 -19.16 -2.48 -13.73
CA VAL A 197 -17.80 -2.94 -13.44
C VAL A 197 -17.56 -4.27 -14.14
N ILE A 198 -16.70 -4.28 -15.15
CA ILE A 198 -16.25 -5.52 -15.79
C ILE A 198 -15.24 -6.19 -14.88
N ASP A 199 -15.58 -7.40 -14.45
CA ASP A 199 -14.80 -8.20 -13.52
C ASP A 199 -13.73 -9.01 -14.24
N PHE A 200 -12.51 -8.49 -14.23
CA PHE A 200 -11.32 -9.23 -14.64
C PHE A 200 -10.60 -9.93 -13.47
N GLY A 201 -11.22 -9.97 -12.29
CA GLY A 201 -10.57 -10.27 -11.00
C GLY A 201 -10.63 -9.07 -10.07
N VAL A 202 -11.78 -8.41 -9.98
CA VAL A 202 -11.95 -7.16 -9.23
C VAL A 202 -11.76 -7.38 -7.74
N LYS A 203 -10.95 -6.51 -7.13
CA LYS A 203 -10.80 -6.44 -5.67
C LYS A 203 -12.02 -5.81 -5.00
N ARG A 204 -12.44 -6.36 -3.86
CA ARG A 204 -13.53 -5.83 -3.03
C ARG A 204 -13.30 -4.36 -2.69
N ASN A 205 -12.09 -3.96 -2.32
CA ASN A 205 -11.86 -2.58 -1.93
C ASN A 205 -12.04 -1.60 -3.10
N ILE A 206 -11.76 -1.99 -4.35
CA ILE A 206 -12.08 -1.16 -5.53
C ILE A 206 -13.59 -0.88 -5.59
N LEU A 207 -14.41 -1.92 -5.39
CA LEU A 207 -15.87 -1.76 -5.38
C LEU A 207 -16.33 -0.88 -4.21
N ASN A 208 -15.75 -1.06 -3.01
CA ASN A 208 -16.05 -0.25 -1.84
C ASN A 208 -15.77 1.24 -2.07
N GLU A 209 -14.64 1.57 -2.70
CA GLU A 209 -14.26 2.96 -3.00
C GLU A 209 -15.19 3.59 -4.06
N ILE A 210 -15.60 2.81 -5.06
CA ILE A 210 -16.59 3.26 -6.07
C ILE A 210 -17.94 3.55 -5.39
N VAL A 211 -18.40 2.66 -4.50
CA VAL A 211 -19.64 2.88 -3.73
C VAL A 211 -19.52 4.09 -2.81
N SER A 212 -18.39 4.25 -2.11
CA SER A 212 -18.14 5.40 -1.21
C SER A 212 -18.16 6.73 -1.95
N ALA A 213 -17.72 6.75 -3.22
CA ALA A 213 -17.83 7.91 -4.10
C ALA A 213 -19.28 8.25 -4.53
N GLY A 214 -20.28 7.46 -4.12
CA GLY A 214 -21.69 7.66 -4.43
C GLY A 214 -22.15 7.00 -5.72
N MET A 215 -21.43 5.99 -6.21
CA MET A 215 -21.80 5.26 -7.43
C MET A 215 -22.48 3.93 -7.09
N GLY A 216 -23.57 3.61 -7.79
CA GLY A 216 -24.18 2.29 -7.82
C GLY A 216 -23.32 1.36 -8.66
N VAL A 217 -23.04 0.16 -8.15
CA VAL A 217 -22.10 -0.77 -8.78
C VAL A 217 -22.83 -2.05 -9.17
N GLU A 218 -22.80 -2.34 -10.47
CA GLU A 218 -23.15 -3.65 -11.01
C GLU A 218 -21.89 -4.31 -11.56
N VAL A 219 -21.45 -5.39 -10.91
CA VAL A 219 -20.31 -6.19 -11.34
C VAL A 219 -20.78 -7.21 -12.35
N ILE A 220 -20.14 -7.26 -13.52
CA ILE A 220 -20.48 -8.16 -14.63
C ILE A 220 -19.29 -9.05 -14.99
N PRO A 221 -19.52 -10.30 -15.44
CA PRO A 221 -18.44 -11.19 -15.85
C PRO A 221 -17.55 -10.64 -16.97
N ASN A 222 -16.33 -11.18 -17.10
CA ASN A 222 -15.41 -10.85 -18.19
C ASN A 222 -15.93 -11.18 -19.61
N ASN A 223 -16.95 -12.04 -19.74
CA ASN A 223 -17.55 -12.39 -21.03
C ASN A 223 -18.69 -11.45 -21.47
N PHE A 224 -18.68 -10.20 -20.98
CA PHE A 224 -19.65 -9.16 -21.31
C PHE A 224 -19.74 -8.90 -22.83
N LYS A 225 -20.87 -8.34 -23.25
CA LYS A 225 -21.06 -7.83 -24.61
C LYS A 225 -21.12 -6.31 -24.59
N ALA A 226 -20.31 -5.67 -25.41
CA ALA A 226 -20.22 -4.22 -25.47
C ALA A 226 -21.56 -3.58 -25.89
N ASP A 227 -22.28 -4.20 -26.83
CA ASP A 227 -23.58 -3.72 -27.30
C ASP A 227 -24.63 -3.63 -26.16
N ASP A 228 -24.61 -4.58 -25.22
CA ASP A 228 -25.52 -4.58 -24.07
C ASP A 228 -25.23 -3.37 -23.16
N LEU A 229 -23.94 -3.04 -22.96
CA LEU A 229 -23.53 -1.88 -22.16
C LEU A 229 -23.79 -0.56 -22.87
N ILE A 230 -23.62 -0.51 -24.20
CA ILE A 230 -23.98 0.64 -25.03
C ILE A 230 -25.48 0.89 -24.95
N ALA A 231 -26.32 -0.15 -25.03
CA ALA A 231 -27.75 -0.02 -24.89
C ALA A 231 -28.14 0.53 -23.50
N GLN A 232 -27.50 0.02 -22.43
CA GLN A 232 -27.68 0.51 -21.06
C GLN A 232 -27.21 1.96 -20.86
N TYR A 233 -26.13 2.37 -21.53
CA TYR A 233 -25.68 3.75 -21.49
C TYR A 233 -26.65 4.68 -22.21
N ASN A 234 -27.09 4.31 -23.41
CA ASN A 234 -28.02 5.09 -24.23
C ASN A 234 -29.39 5.27 -23.58
N ASN A 235 -29.87 4.27 -22.84
CA ASN A 235 -31.13 4.35 -22.09
C ASN A 235 -30.98 4.94 -20.67
N LYS A 236 -29.76 5.39 -20.32
CA LYS A 236 -29.41 6.04 -19.03
C LYS A 236 -29.62 5.15 -17.80
N THR A 237 -29.44 3.84 -17.96
CA THR A 237 -29.40 2.90 -16.82
C THR A 237 -28.02 2.84 -16.18
N ILE A 238 -26.96 3.03 -16.97
CA ILE A 238 -25.58 3.25 -16.51
C ILE A 238 -25.04 4.59 -17.02
N ASP A 239 -24.10 5.17 -16.27
CA ASP A 239 -23.43 6.43 -16.59
C ASP A 239 -22.00 6.22 -17.12
N GLY A 240 -21.44 5.02 -16.95
CA GLY A 240 -20.11 4.67 -17.44
C GLY A 240 -19.74 3.21 -17.16
N VAL A 241 -18.56 2.84 -17.64
CA VAL A 241 -17.97 1.51 -17.47
C VAL A 241 -16.67 1.60 -16.70
N PHE A 242 -16.44 0.63 -15.83
CA PHE A 242 -15.19 0.49 -15.10
C PHE A 242 -14.50 -0.83 -15.46
N LEU A 243 -13.23 -0.76 -15.82
CA LEU A 243 -12.39 -1.93 -16.14
C LEU A 243 -11.50 -2.25 -14.95
N SER A 244 -11.71 -3.41 -14.33
CA SER A 244 -11.01 -3.76 -13.08
C SER A 244 -9.55 -4.18 -13.27
N ASN A 245 -8.88 -4.37 -12.13
CA ASN A 245 -7.64 -5.14 -12.06
C ASN A 245 -7.90 -6.62 -12.41
N GLY A 246 -6.81 -7.38 -12.59
CA GLY A 246 -6.86 -8.82 -12.80
C GLY A 246 -5.47 -9.43 -13.02
N PRO A 247 -5.39 -10.76 -13.11
CA PRO A 247 -4.15 -11.51 -13.30
C PRO A 247 -3.79 -11.71 -14.78
N GLY A 248 -2.55 -12.14 -15.01
CA GLY A 248 -2.09 -12.68 -16.30
C GLY A 248 -1.58 -11.63 -17.29
N ASP A 249 -1.22 -12.10 -18.48
CA ASP A 249 -0.79 -11.24 -19.59
C ASP A 249 -2.02 -10.62 -20.28
N PRO A 250 -2.14 -9.29 -20.36
CA PRO A 250 -3.26 -8.65 -21.04
C PRO A 250 -3.32 -9.00 -22.55
N LEU A 251 -2.22 -9.39 -23.19
CA LEU A 251 -2.16 -9.69 -24.62
C LEU A 251 -2.96 -10.95 -25.01
N VAL A 252 -3.14 -11.91 -24.09
CA VAL A 252 -3.92 -13.14 -24.37
C VAL A 252 -5.44 -12.92 -24.35
N LEU A 253 -5.89 -11.77 -23.85
CA LEU A 253 -7.31 -11.44 -23.64
C LEU A 253 -7.97 -10.87 -24.90
N LYS A 254 -7.81 -11.57 -26.03
CA LYS A 254 -8.24 -11.07 -27.35
C LYS A 254 -9.73 -10.76 -27.42
N LYS A 255 -10.58 -11.56 -26.77
CA LYS A 255 -12.04 -11.35 -26.79
C LYS A 255 -12.44 -10.08 -26.05
N GLU A 256 -11.85 -9.86 -24.88
CA GLU A 256 -12.06 -8.69 -24.04
C GLU A 256 -11.56 -7.42 -24.75
N GLN A 257 -10.38 -7.47 -25.39
CA GLN A 257 -9.85 -6.37 -26.20
C GLN A 257 -10.83 -5.94 -27.31
N GLU A 258 -11.41 -6.89 -28.04
CA GLU A 258 -12.39 -6.57 -29.10
C GLU A 258 -13.67 -5.93 -28.54
N GLN A 259 -14.16 -6.38 -27.39
CA GLN A 259 -15.32 -5.74 -26.75
C GLN A 259 -14.98 -4.33 -26.25
N ILE A 260 -13.78 -4.11 -25.70
CA ILE A 260 -13.34 -2.79 -25.23
C ILE A 260 -13.21 -1.81 -26.41
N LYS A 261 -12.70 -2.24 -27.58
CA LYS A 261 -12.67 -1.43 -28.82
C LYS A 261 -14.06 -0.89 -29.19
N ILE A 262 -15.09 -1.73 -29.06
CA ILE A 262 -16.48 -1.33 -29.34
C ILE A 262 -16.96 -0.26 -28.33
N LEU A 263 -16.65 -0.42 -27.03
CA LEU A 263 -16.98 0.57 -26.00
C LEU A 263 -16.27 1.92 -26.24
N ILE A 264 -14.99 1.88 -26.64
CA ILE A 264 -14.19 3.06 -27.00
C ILE A 264 -14.84 3.79 -28.19
N ALA A 265 -15.18 3.06 -29.26
CA ALA A 265 -15.79 3.63 -30.46
C ALA A 265 -17.16 4.29 -30.15
N ALA A 266 -17.91 3.73 -29.20
CA ALA A 266 -19.17 4.29 -28.72
C ALA A 266 -19.01 5.52 -27.79
N LYS A 267 -17.79 5.88 -27.42
CA LYS A 267 -17.45 7.01 -26.52
C LYS A 267 -18.15 6.95 -25.17
N ILE A 268 -18.33 5.75 -24.63
CA ILE A 268 -18.79 5.59 -23.24
C ILE A 268 -17.69 6.11 -22.30
N PRO A 269 -18.03 6.81 -21.20
CA PRO A 269 -17.06 7.13 -20.17
C PRO A 269 -16.45 5.86 -19.55
N ILE A 270 -15.13 5.74 -19.58
CA ILE A 270 -14.41 4.58 -19.04
C ILE A 270 -13.39 5.03 -18.01
N PHE A 271 -13.40 4.37 -16.85
CA PHE A 271 -12.29 4.42 -15.89
C PHE A 271 -11.70 3.03 -15.70
N ALA A 272 -10.37 2.92 -15.71
CA ALA A 272 -9.71 1.62 -15.69
C ALA A 272 -8.53 1.55 -14.72
N ILE A 273 -8.32 0.38 -14.11
CA ILE A 273 -7.28 0.13 -13.13
C ILE A 273 -6.44 -1.10 -13.49
N CYS A 274 -5.12 -0.98 -13.36
CA CYS A 274 -4.15 -2.08 -13.52
C CYS A 274 -4.34 -2.83 -14.85
N LEU A 275 -4.93 -4.04 -14.84
CA LEU A 275 -5.22 -4.79 -16.05
C LEU A 275 -6.15 -4.02 -17.00
N GLY A 276 -7.19 -3.35 -16.48
CA GLY A 276 -8.05 -2.49 -17.30
C GLY A 276 -7.29 -1.36 -17.99
N HIS A 277 -6.29 -0.77 -17.31
CA HIS A 277 -5.44 0.28 -17.88
C HIS A 277 -4.60 -0.26 -19.05
N GLN A 278 -4.06 -1.47 -18.91
CA GLN A 278 -3.31 -2.18 -19.94
C GLN A 278 -4.20 -2.56 -21.13
N LEU A 279 -5.41 -3.05 -20.87
CA LEU A 279 -6.36 -3.43 -21.91
C LEU A 279 -6.80 -2.23 -22.76
N LEU A 280 -6.92 -1.03 -22.19
CA LEU A 280 -7.18 0.18 -22.97
C LEU A 280 -6.06 0.47 -23.97
N SER A 281 -4.80 0.39 -23.53
CA SER A 281 -3.63 0.59 -24.40
C SER A 281 -3.66 -0.38 -25.60
N ILE A 282 -3.86 -1.67 -25.34
CA ILE A 282 -3.91 -2.71 -26.38
C ILE A 282 -5.13 -2.50 -27.29
N SER A 283 -6.27 -2.10 -26.74
CA SER A 283 -7.49 -1.85 -27.51
C SER A 283 -7.32 -0.67 -28.47
N HIS A 284 -6.44 0.29 -28.16
CA HIS A 284 -6.04 1.35 -29.08
C HIS A 284 -4.88 0.96 -30.04
N GLY A 285 -4.38 -0.28 -29.98
CA GLY A 285 -3.32 -0.78 -30.84
C GLY A 285 -1.90 -0.60 -30.32
N TYR A 286 -1.73 -0.33 -29.03
CA TYR A 286 -0.44 -0.15 -28.37
C TYR A 286 -0.18 -1.31 -27.41
N ASP A 287 0.61 -2.28 -27.86
CA ASP A 287 0.91 -3.49 -27.10
C ASP A 287 1.71 -3.19 -25.83
N THR A 288 1.33 -3.84 -24.73
CA THR A 288 2.06 -3.78 -23.46
C THR A 288 3.34 -4.61 -23.50
N PHE A 289 4.25 -4.34 -22.57
CA PHE A 289 5.46 -5.14 -22.37
C PHE A 289 5.55 -5.68 -20.94
N LYS A 290 6.22 -6.83 -20.78
CA LYS A 290 6.49 -7.43 -19.46
C LYS A 290 7.68 -6.72 -18.80
N LEU A 291 7.47 -6.27 -17.57
CA LEU A 291 8.52 -5.77 -16.68
C LEU A 291 9.39 -6.93 -16.22
N LYS A 292 10.67 -6.63 -15.91
CA LYS A 292 11.62 -7.66 -15.46
C LYS A 292 11.14 -8.45 -14.24
N PHE A 293 10.64 -7.76 -13.22
CA PHE A 293 10.12 -8.37 -11.98
C PHE A 293 8.81 -7.74 -11.47
N GLY A 294 8.25 -6.82 -12.26
CA GLY A 294 7.03 -6.08 -11.92
C GLY A 294 7.13 -5.12 -10.75
N HIS A 295 5.99 -4.54 -10.39
CA HIS A 295 5.83 -3.67 -9.24
C HIS A 295 4.86 -4.31 -8.24
N HIS A 296 5.37 -4.63 -7.06
CA HIS A 296 4.66 -5.37 -6.02
C HIS A 296 5.00 -4.78 -4.65
N GLY A 297 4.17 -3.88 -4.14
CA GLY A 297 4.47 -3.19 -2.90
C GLY A 297 3.57 -2.02 -2.59
N GLY A 298 3.45 -1.69 -1.30
CA GLY A 298 2.70 -0.54 -0.79
C GLY A 298 3.51 0.76 -0.65
N ASN A 299 4.67 0.87 -1.31
CA ASN A 299 5.62 1.97 -1.10
C ASN A 299 6.10 2.64 -2.40
N HIS A 300 5.40 2.45 -3.52
CA HIS A 300 5.82 2.96 -4.82
C HIS A 300 5.50 4.46 -4.97
N PRO A 301 6.50 5.32 -5.20
CA PRO A 301 6.30 6.76 -5.37
C PRO A 301 5.82 7.07 -6.79
N VAL A 302 4.59 7.57 -6.92
CA VAL A 302 3.99 7.96 -8.19
C VAL A 302 3.80 9.47 -8.22
N LYS A 303 4.33 10.13 -9.24
CA LYS A 303 4.19 11.57 -9.44
C LYS A 303 2.96 11.86 -10.29
N ASN A 304 2.07 12.70 -9.81
CA ASN A 304 1.00 13.28 -10.61
C ASN A 304 1.59 14.43 -11.45
N GLU A 305 1.59 14.27 -12.78
CA GLU A 305 2.26 15.20 -13.69
C GLU A 305 1.62 16.59 -13.73
N LYS A 306 0.29 16.65 -13.54
CA LYS A 306 -0.45 17.93 -13.54
C LYS A 306 -0.14 18.79 -12.32
N THR A 307 -0.04 18.17 -11.15
CA THR A 307 0.10 18.88 -9.86
C THR A 307 1.55 18.92 -9.35
N GLY A 308 2.41 18.04 -9.85
CA GLY A 308 3.75 17.80 -9.34
C GLY A 308 3.79 17.13 -7.96
N LEU A 309 2.64 16.71 -7.42
CA LEU A 309 2.56 16.01 -6.15
C LEU A 309 2.98 14.56 -6.31
N VAL A 310 3.63 14.03 -5.27
CA VAL A 310 3.99 12.61 -5.18
C VAL A 310 3.04 11.91 -4.22
N GLU A 311 2.58 10.75 -4.65
CA GLU A 311 1.69 9.83 -3.96
C GLU A 311 2.46 8.53 -3.68
N ILE A 312 2.22 7.91 -2.53
CA ILE A 312 2.75 6.58 -2.24
C ILE A 312 1.62 5.60 -2.52
N THR A 313 1.87 4.65 -3.40
CA THR A 313 0.83 3.79 -3.99
C THR A 313 1.10 2.32 -3.74
N ALA A 314 0.02 1.55 -3.65
CA ALA A 314 0.03 0.10 -3.76
C ALA A 314 0.07 -0.35 -5.23
N GLN A 315 1.07 -1.17 -5.54
CA GLN A 315 1.31 -1.74 -6.87
C GLN A 315 1.27 -3.26 -6.83
N ASN A 316 0.70 -3.84 -7.87
CA ASN A 316 0.73 -5.26 -8.17
C ASN A 316 0.48 -5.46 -9.67
N HIS A 317 1.56 -5.43 -10.46
CA HIS A 317 1.51 -5.68 -11.90
C HIS A 317 2.88 -6.10 -12.47
N ASN A 318 2.86 -7.01 -13.46
CA ASN A 318 4.05 -7.43 -14.22
C ASN A 318 4.15 -6.82 -15.61
N TYR A 319 3.11 -6.11 -16.07
CA TYR A 319 3.05 -5.54 -17.41
C TYR A 319 2.87 -4.03 -17.33
N ASN A 320 3.32 -3.30 -18.35
CA ASN A 320 3.13 -1.85 -18.45
C ASN A 320 2.83 -1.43 -19.89
N VAL A 321 2.21 -0.27 -20.04
CA VAL A 321 1.89 0.33 -21.35
C VAL A 321 3.15 0.94 -21.98
N PRO A 322 3.27 0.96 -23.32
CA PRO A 322 4.48 1.43 -23.98
C PRO A 322 4.58 2.96 -23.98
N ASP A 323 5.80 3.49 -24.04
CA ASP A 323 6.05 4.94 -24.00
C ASP A 323 5.40 5.71 -25.17
N ASN A 324 5.27 5.08 -26.34
CA ASN A 324 4.66 5.70 -27.52
C ASN A 324 3.13 5.88 -27.40
N ILE A 325 2.49 5.41 -26.32
CA ILE A 325 1.07 5.67 -26.03
C ILE A 325 0.76 7.18 -25.94
N VAL A 326 1.78 8.02 -25.72
CA VAL A 326 1.69 9.49 -25.73
C VAL A 326 1.16 10.08 -27.04
N GLU A 327 1.20 9.31 -28.13
CA GLU A 327 0.61 9.69 -29.42
C GLU A 327 -0.91 9.90 -29.27
N ILE A 328 -1.59 9.07 -28.47
CA ILE A 328 -3.05 9.09 -28.30
C ILE A 328 -3.52 9.50 -26.89
N ALA A 329 -2.63 9.56 -25.91
CA ALA A 329 -2.97 9.88 -24.53
C ALA A 329 -1.99 10.88 -23.90
N GLU A 330 -2.43 11.54 -22.83
CA GLU A 330 -1.59 12.36 -21.95
C GLU A 330 -1.17 11.52 -20.74
N VAL A 331 0.13 11.48 -20.45
CA VAL A 331 0.63 10.86 -19.21
C VAL A 331 0.22 11.72 -18.03
N THR A 332 -0.51 11.13 -17.10
CA THR A 332 -1.00 11.80 -15.89
C THR A 332 -0.22 11.42 -14.65
N HIS A 333 0.37 10.22 -14.65
CA HIS A 333 1.12 9.68 -13.53
C HIS A 333 2.35 8.92 -14.02
N THR A 334 3.47 9.08 -13.32
CA THR A 334 4.75 8.42 -13.62
C THR A 334 5.37 7.84 -12.35
N ASN A 335 5.88 6.61 -12.43
CA ASN A 335 6.59 5.96 -11.35
C ASN A 335 7.98 6.59 -11.18
N LEU A 336 8.34 7.00 -9.97
CA LEU A 336 9.64 7.63 -9.71
C LEU A 336 10.78 6.63 -9.44
N PHE A 337 10.51 5.32 -9.37
CA PHE A 337 11.57 4.32 -9.28
C PHE A 337 12.23 4.04 -10.63
N ASP A 338 11.46 4.00 -11.71
CA ASP A 338 11.92 3.55 -13.03
C ASP A 338 11.34 4.32 -14.23
N ASN A 339 10.52 5.35 -13.98
CA ASN A 339 9.87 6.21 -14.98
C ASN A 339 8.81 5.53 -15.84
N THR A 340 8.27 4.36 -15.44
CA THR A 340 7.15 3.74 -16.16
C THR A 340 5.87 4.58 -16.03
N ILE A 341 4.96 4.38 -16.98
CA ILE A 341 3.67 5.07 -17.00
C ILE A 341 2.75 4.45 -15.95
N GLU A 342 2.13 5.31 -15.14
CA GLU A 342 1.25 4.91 -14.03
C GLU A 342 -0.18 5.43 -14.19
N GLY A 343 -0.44 6.22 -15.23
CA GLY A 343 -1.78 6.69 -15.52
C GLY A 343 -1.87 7.54 -16.77
N LEU A 344 -3.01 7.43 -17.45
CA LEU A 344 -3.25 8.02 -18.76
C LEU A 344 -4.63 8.69 -18.80
N LYS A 345 -4.69 9.80 -19.54
CA LYS A 345 -5.93 10.42 -20.00
C LYS A 345 -5.94 10.40 -21.52
N TYR A 346 -6.87 9.69 -22.13
CA TYR A 346 -6.91 9.55 -23.59
C TYR A 346 -7.42 10.83 -24.25
N LYS A 347 -6.84 11.19 -25.40
CA LYS A 347 -7.21 12.40 -26.15
C LYS A 347 -8.54 12.18 -26.85
N ASN A 348 -9.42 13.18 -26.82
CA ASN A 348 -10.72 13.18 -27.52
C ASN A 348 -11.72 12.09 -27.09
N GLU A 349 -11.46 11.40 -25.99
CA GLU A 349 -12.29 10.31 -25.45
C GLU A 349 -12.52 10.53 -23.95
N PRO A 350 -13.69 10.17 -23.40
CA PRO A 350 -13.98 10.29 -21.98
C PRO A 350 -13.34 9.15 -21.16
N ILE A 351 -12.05 8.90 -21.38
CA ILE A 351 -11.32 7.75 -20.82
C ILE A 351 -10.16 8.23 -19.96
N PHE A 352 -10.13 7.73 -18.73
CA PHE A 352 -9.03 7.90 -17.78
C PHE A 352 -8.62 6.52 -17.25
N SER A 353 -7.36 6.35 -16.86
CA SER A 353 -6.89 5.08 -16.31
C SER A 353 -5.66 5.26 -15.44
N VAL A 354 -5.48 4.34 -14.49
CA VAL A 354 -4.30 4.26 -13.61
C VAL A 354 -3.78 2.83 -13.54
N GLN A 355 -2.47 2.66 -13.47
CA GLN A 355 -1.83 1.36 -13.36
C GLN A 355 -1.84 0.84 -11.90
N HIS A 356 -1.73 1.74 -10.92
CA HIS A 356 -1.78 1.41 -9.49
C HIS A 356 -3.18 1.10 -8.98
N GLN A 357 -3.27 0.33 -7.90
CA GLN A 357 -4.53 -0.25 -7.41
C GLN A 357 -5.29 0.62 -6.37
N GLU A 358 -4.88 1.87 -6.15
CA GLU A 358 -5.59 2.80 -5.26
C GLU A 358 -6.56 3.72 -6.00
N LEU A 359 -7.82 3.78 -5.53
CA LEU A 359 -8.90 4.57 -6.11
C LEU A 359 -9.15 5.92 -5.40
N VAL A 360 -8.37 6.26 -4.37
CA VAL A 360 -8.64 7.46 -3.57
C VAL A 360 -7.61 8.55 -3.81
N SER A 361 -8.11 9.64 -4.38
CA SER A 361 -7.44 10.93 -4.43
C SER A 361 -6.82 11.29 -3.07
N THR A 362 -5.55 11.65 -3.11
CA THR A 362 -4.65 11.88 -1.96
C THR A 362 -5.05 12.99 -0.99
N LEU A 363 -6.24 13.57 -1.10
CA LEU A 363 -6.74 14.63 -0.23
C LEU A 363 -7.35 14.10 1.09
N GLU A 364 -8.11 13.01 1.07
CA GLU A 364 -8.71 12.47 2.31
C GLU A 364 -7.72 11.65 3.15
N LYS A 365 -6.85 10.87 2.49
CA LYS A 365 -5.77 10.14 3.18
C LYS A 365 -4.74 11.07 3.85
N ARG A 366 -4.51 12.28 3.34
CA ARG A 366 -3.64 13.30 3.98
C ARG A 366 -4.22 13.85 5.28
N LYS A 367 -5.53 14.13 5.33
CA LYS A 367 -6.20 14.50 6.60
C LYS A 367 -6.02 13.38 7.61
N SER A 368 -6.25 12.13 7.19
CA SER A 368 -6.07 10.93 8.01
C SER A 368 -4.62 10.75 8.49
N PHE A 369 -3.60 11.00 7.66
CA PHE A 369 -2.19 10.88 8.05
C PHE A 369 -1.77 11.97 9.06
N ILE A 370 -2.15 13.22 8.86
CA ILE A 370 -1.86 14.31 9.80
C ILE A 370 -2.60 14.09 11.13
N LEU A 371 -3.87 13.65 11.09
CA LEU A 371 -4.63 13.28 12.29
C LEU A 371 -4.04 12.05 13.00
N LYS A 372 -3.55 11.03 12.26
CA LYS A 372 -2.84 9.87 12.83
C LYS A 372 -1.51 10.29 13.47
N LEU A 373 -0.79 11.22 12.86
CA LEU A 373 0.46 11.77 13.41
C LEU A 373 0.18 12.56 14.69
N LEU A 374 -0.86 13.40 14.71
CA LEU A 374 -1.32 14.13 15.89
C LEU A 374 -1.85 13.20 16.99
N ALA A 375 -2.56 12.13 16.64
CA ALA A 375 -3.02 11.11 17.57
C ALA A 375 -1.83 10.35 18.17
N LEU A 376 -0.82 9.98 17.37
CA LEU A 376 0.43 9.38 17.85
C LEU A 376 1.16 10.31 18.83
N PHE A 377 1.24 11.62 18.53
CA PHE A 377 1.79 12.61 19.46
C PHE A 377 1.00 12.68 20.78
N ALA A 378 -0.33 12.61 20.72
CA ALA A 378 -1.19 12.61 21.91
C ALA A 378 -1.08 11.31 22.72
N SER A 379 -0.98 10.15 22.06
CA SER A 379 -0.83 8.84 22.71
C SER A 379 0.53 8.71 23.40
N ILE A 380 1.59 9.20 22.76
CA ILE A 380 2.92 9.28 23.38
C ILE A 380 2.84 10.20 24.61
N ALA A 381 2.26 11.39 24.50
CA ALA A 381 2.09 12.28 25.67
C ALA A 381 1.27 11.65 26.81
N LEU A 382 0.24 10.85 26.50
CA LEU A 382 -0.59 10.17 27.50
C LEU A 382 0.17 9.02 28.19
N VAL A 383 0.92 8.21 27.43
CA VAL A 383 1.78 7.15 27.98
C VAL A 383 2.87 7.74 28.86
N PHE A 384 3.45 8.88 28.47
CA PHE A 384 4.40 9.63 29.30
C PHE A 384 3.78 10.12 30.62
N ASN A 385 2.55 10.65 30.59
CA ASN A 385 1.85 11.12 31.80
C ASN A 385 1.48 9.97 32.74
N LEU A 386 1.05 8.83 32.19
CA LEU A 386 0.77 7.61 32.96
C LEU A 386 2.05 7.04 33.60
N PHE A 387 3.19 7.07 32.89
CA PHE A 387 4.47 6.56 33.39
C PHE A 387 5.00 7.41 34.56
N PHE A 388 4.77 8.72 34.55
CA PHE A 388 5.13 9.62 35.66
C PHE A 388 4.16 9.58 36.85
N THR A 389 2.87 9.27 36.62
CA THR A 389 1.88 9.21 37.70
C THR A 389 1.81 7.86 38.40
N LEU A 390 2.23 6.76 37.74
CA LEU A 390 2.15 5.40 38.28
C LEU A 390 3.48 4.83 38.79
N SER A 391 4.60 5.55 38.63
CA SER A 391 5.90 5.08 39.11
C SER A 391 6.18 5.56 40.55
N PRO A 392 6.25 4.69 41.56
CA PRO A 392 6.60 5.10 42.92
C PRO A 392 8.06 5.61 42.99
N PRO A 393 8.37 6.59 43.85
CA PRO A 393 9.64 7.33 43.85
C PRO A 393 10.90 6.51 44.16
N ASN A 394 10.78 5.22 44.47
CA ASN A 394 11.90 4.38 44.91
C ASN A 394 12.45 3.43 43.82
N TYR A 395 12.01 3.52 42.56
CA TYR A 395 12.38 2.55 41.52
C TYR A 395 13.68 2.83 40.75
N PHE A 396 14.38 3.93 41.04
CA PHE A 396 15.63 4.28 40.34
C PHE A 396 16.80 4.41 41.30
N ASP A 397 17.30 3.26 41.78
CA ASP A 397 18.64 3.20 42.36
C ASP A 397 19.63 2.83 41.26
N GLY A 398 20.54 3.75 40.94
CA GLY A 398 21.56 3.58 39.90
C GLY A 398 21.70 4.79 38.99
N LYS A 399 22.69 5.64 39.28
CA LYS A 399 23.06 6.87 38.56
C LYS A 399 23.27 6.73 37.04
N TYR A 400 23.25 5.55 36.45
CA TYR A 400 23.51 5.32 35.01
C TYR A 400 22.24 5.24 34.13
N ASN A 401 21.08 4.86 34.68
CA ASN A 401 19.87 4.70 33.86
C ASN A 401 19.17 6.02 33.53
N MET A 402 19.27 7.01 34.43
CA MET A 402 18.61 8.29 34.24
C MET A 402 19.24 9.06 33.06
N TYR A 403 20.57 9.09 32.94
CA TYR A 403 21.25 9.75 31.83
C TYR A 403 21.01 9.07 30.48
N PHE A 404 20.81 7.75 30.46
CA PHE A 404 20.48 7.01 29.23
C PHE A 404 19.07 7.36 28.74
N VAL A 405 18.09 7.44 29.66
CA VAL A 405 16.73 7.89 29.35
C VAL A 405 16.72 9.36 28.91
N TYR A 406 17.45 10.24 29.60
CA TYR A 406 17.59 11.64 29.19
C TYR A 406 18.29 11.79 27.82
N ALA A 407 19.31 10.98 27.52
CA ALA A 407 19.99 10.99 26.22
C ALA A 407 19.06 10.50 25.09
N LEU A 408 18.24 9.47 25.33
CA LEU A 408 17.21 9.01 24.40
C LEU A 408 16.14 10.09 24.16
N ILE A 409 15.73 10.81 25.20
CA ILE A 409 14.78 11.93 25.11
C ILE A 409 15.36 13.06 24.25
N VAL A 410 16.60 13.50 24.54
CA VAL A 410 17.27 14.56 23.78
C VAL A 410 17.49 14.14 22.33
N TYR A 411 17.89 12.89 22.09
CA TYR A 411 18.05 12.33 20.74
C TYR A 411 16.73 12.36 19.97
N LYS A 412 15.61 11.95 20.59
CA LYS A 412 14.29 11.94 19.93
C LYS A 412 13.77 13.36 19.65
N ILE A 413 14.03 14.31 20.55
CA ILE A 413 13.68 15.72 20.34
C ILE A 413 14.48 16.31 19.18
N ILE A 414 15.79 16.01 19.09
CA ILE A 414 16.64 16.46 17.98
C ILE A 414 16.17 15.85 16.65
N GLU A 415 15.86 14.55 16.62
CA GLU A 415 15.34 13.86 15.43
C GLU A 415 14.02 14.50 14.95
N LEU A 416 13.12 14.84 15.88
CA LEU A 416 11.85 15.52 15.59
C LEU A 416 12.05 16.97 15.09
N LEU A 417 13.00 17.71 15.66
CA LEU A 417 13.33 19.07 15.22
C LEU A 417 13.97 19.08 13.82
N ILE A 418 14.77 18.07 13.47
CA ILE A 418 15.34 17.89 12.12
C ILE A 418 14.24 17.60 11.10
N ILE A 419 13.31 16.69 11.41
CA ILE A 419 12.18 16.37 10.53
C ILE A 419 11.30 17.61 10.32
N TYR A 420 10.98 18.34 11.39
CA TYR A 420 10.22 19.59 11.30
C TYR A 420 10.96 20.66 10.47
N TYR A 421 12.28 20.80 10.66
CA TYR A 421 13.11 21.71 9.88
C TYR A 421 13.11 21.37 8.39
N ILE A 422 13.26 20.11 8.02
CA ILE A 422 13.23 19.67 6.60
C ILE A 422 11.87 19.99 5.96
N LEU A 423 10.78 19.76 6.68
CA LEU A 423 9.42 20.03 6.21
C LEU A 423 9.16 21.54 6.05
N MET A 424 9.54 22.35 7.05
CA MET A 424 9.34 23.80 7.03
C MET A 424 10.27 24.50 6.03
N HIS A 425 11.52 24.03 5.86
CA HIS A 425 12.46 24.61 4.91
C HIS A 425 12.04 24.36 3.46
N ARG A 426 11.42 23.20 3.17
CA ARG A 426 10.78 22.93 1.88
C ARG A 426 9.58 23.84 1.65
N HIS A 427 8.76 24.09 2.69
CA HIS A 427 7.61 24.98 2.60
C HIS A 427 8.00 26.46 2.38
N ILE A 428 9.10 26.93 2.98
CA ILE A 428 9.62 28.29 2.80
C ILE A 428 10.27 28.47 1.42
N ARG A 429 10.97 27.46 0.87
CA ARG A 429 11.48 27.51 -0.52
C ARG A 429 10.34 27.57 -1.54
N PHE A 430 9.24 26.86 -1.27
CA PHE A 430 8.02 26.92 -2.08
C PHE A 430 7.40 28.32 -2.07
N LEU A 431 7.31 28.97 -0.90
CA LEU A 431 6.75 30.33 -0.78
C LEU A 431 7.67 31.42 -1.37
N LYS A 432 9.00 31.23 -1.37
CA LYS A 432 9.94 32.16 -2.02
C LYS A 432 9.89 32.14 -3.55
N LYS A 433 9.41 31.05 -4.16
CA LYS A 433 9.30 30.89 -5.63
C LYS A 433 8.05 31.57 -6.22
N ASN A 434 7.05 31.89 -5.41
CA ASN A 434 5.82 32.53 -5.86
C ASN A 434 5.85 34.04 -5.58
N SER A 435 5.90 34.83 -6.64
CA SER A 435 5.96 36.29 -6.61
C SER A 435 4.59 36.89 -6.28
N ALA A 436 4.26 37.01 -4.99
CA ALA A 436 3.19 37.87 -4.55
C ALA A 436 3.54 38.54 -3.21
N THR A 437 3.45 39.87 -3.22
CA THR A 437 3.43 40.81 -2.08
C THR A 437 4.76 41.23 -1.42
N ASN A 438 5.38 42.27 -1.99
CA ASN A 438 6.52 43.01 -1.42
C ASN A 438 6.19 43.77 -0.12
N ALA A 439 4.91 43.97 0.23
CA ALA A 439 4.49 44.63 1.46
C ALA A 439 4.79 43.80 2.73
N PHE A 440 4.85 42.46 2.62
CA PHE A 440 5.21 41.58 3.73
C PHE A 440 6.73 41.58 4.01
N LYS A 441 7.54 41.75 2.95
CA LYS A 441 9.01 41.80 3.03
C LYS A 441 9.51 43.04 3.79
N ALA A 442 8.87 44.19 3.60
CA ALA A 442 9.25 45.43 4.28
C ALA A 442 8.95 45.42 5.79
N LYS A 443 7.81 44.82 6.19
CA LYS A 443 7.39 44.70 7.60
C LYS A 443 8.31 43.75 8.40
N LEU A 444 8.90 42.75 7.73
CA LEU A 444 9.87 41.83 8.33
C LEU A 444 11.17 42.54 8.76
N SER A 445 11.64 43.53 7.97
CA SER A 445 12.93 44.21 8.16
C SER A 445 13.00 45.10 9.40
N LYS A 446 11.87 45.66 9.84
CA LYS A 446 11.80 46.56 11.00
C LYS A 446 11.67 45.80 12.32
N HIS A 447 11.13 44.58 12.30
CA HIS A 447 11.00 43.70 13.47
C HIS A 447 12.22 42.80 13.74
N THR A 448 13.20 42.77 12.84
CA THR A 448 14.43 41.98 13.02
C THR A 448 15.39 42.62 14.04
N LYS A 449 15.30 43.94 14.26
CA LYS A 449 16.26 44.69 15.10
C LYS A 449 16.04 44.58 16.62
N LEU A 450 14.87 44.14 17.09
CA LEU A 450 14.53 44.17 18.53
C LEU A 450 14.87 42.87 19.28
N LEU A 451 15.35 41.83 18.60
CA LEU A 451 15.51 40.48 19.20
C LEU A 451 16.97 40.12 19.54
N LEU A 452 17.91 41.07 19.47
CA LEU A 452 19.34 40.76 19.59
C LEU A 452 19.97 41.08 20.97
N PHE A 453 19.19 41.45 22.00
CA PHE A 453 19.77 42.07 23.21
C PHE A 453 19.63 41.31 24.53
N LEU A 454 19.18 40.04 24.57
CA LEU A 454 18.89 39.38 25.86
C LEU A 454 19.43 37.95 26.05
N ILE A 455 20.59 37.60 25.48
CA ILE A 455 21.34 36.38 25.87
C ILE A 455 22.85 36.66 25.84
N ILE A 456 23.38 37.38 26.83
CA ILE A 456 24.81 37.40 27.17
C ILE A 456 24.93 37.60 28.68
N GLN A 457 25.19 36.53 29.44
CA GLN A 457 26.11 36.48 30.59
C GLN A 457 26.22 35.04 31.10
N GLY A 458 27.41 34.45 30.97
CA GLY A 458 27.75 33.07 31.39
C GLY A 458 28.57 32.33 30.35
N ASN A 459 29.89 32.56 30.36
CA ASN A 459 30.93 32.06 29.43
C ASN A 459 30.72 30.64 28.89
N THR A 460 30.51 30.48 27.57
CA THR A 460 31.44 29.93 26.54
C THR A 460 30.63 29.80 25.23
N VAL A 461 31.18 30.29 24.12
CA VAL A 461 30.48 30.57 22.85
C VAL A 461 30.23 29.31 22.03
N PHE A 462 28.99 29.05 21.58
CA PHE A 462 28.66 28.62 20.21
C PHE A 462 27.14 28.73 19.91
N GLY A 463 26.80 29.71 19.06
CA GLY A 463 25.68 29.79 18.09
C GLY A 463 24.26 29.31 18.45
N VAL A 464 23.35 30.26 18.69
CA VAL A 464 21.89 30.07 18.75
C VAL A 464 21.23 30.33 17.38
N ILE A 465 20.26 29.50 16.98
CA ILE A 465 19.15 29.92 16.10
C ILE A 465 17.84 29.52 16.76
N ALA A 466 17.03 30.51 17.14
CA ALA A 466 15.66 30.36 17.64
C ALA A 466 14.65 30.92 16.63
N PHE A 467 13.49 30.26 16.50
CA PHE A 467 12.29 30.79 15.83
C PHE A 467 11.01 30.53 16.64
N LYS A 468 10.07 31.48 16.52
CA LYS A 468 8.96 31.76 17.43
C LYS A 468 7.72 30.89 17.16
N LEU A 469 7.19 30.29 18.22
CA LEU A 469 5.89 29.62 18.33
C LEU A 469 4.76 30.64 18.61
N SER A 470 3.50 30.29 18.29
CA SER A 470 2.32 31.13 18.53
C SER A 470 2.10 31.41 20.03
N ALA A 471 1.42 32.50 20.38
CA ALA A 471 1.21 32.93 21.77
C ALA A 471 0.62 31.84 22.67
N ASN A 472 -0.22 30.94 22.13
CA ASN A 472 -0.79 29.82 22.87
C ASN A 472 0.24 28.73 23.20
N VAL A 473 1.24 28.53 22.33
CA VAL A 473 2.31 27.55 22.55
C VAL A 473 3.43 28.16 23.40
N LEU A 474 3.67 29.47 23.31
CA LEU A 474 4.56 30.18 24.22
C LEU A 474 4.00 30.17 25.65
N PHE A 475 2.68 30.33 25.81
CA PHE A 475 2.00 30.22 27.10
C PHE A 475 2.12 28.81 27.68
N PHE A 476 1.93 27.77 26.86
CA PHE A 476 2.07 26.37 27.28
C PHE A 476 3.50 26.01 27.68
N LEU A 477 4.51 26.49 26.93
CA LEU A 477 5.93 26.30 27.23
C LEU A 477 6.37 27.07 28.48
N LEU A 478 5.88 28.31 28.67
CA LEU A 478 6.16 29.07 29.89
C LEU A 478 5.55 28.38 31.12
N PHE A 479 4.31 27.90 31.01
CA PHE A 479 3.64 27.20 32.11
C PHE A 479 4.36 25.89 32.46
N SER A 480 4.83 25.17 31.44
CA SER A 480 5.62 23.94 31.60
C SER A 480 6.98 24.22 32.26
N CYS A 481 7.66 25.30 31.89
CA CYS A 481 8.94 25.70 32.49
C CYS A 481 8.76 26.22 33.92
N ILE A 482 7.69 26.97 34.20
CA ILE A 482 7.37 27.46 35.55
C ILE A 482 6.99 26.29 36.47
N ALA A 483 6.22 25.32 35.98
CA ALA A 483 5.90 24.10 36.73
C ALA A 483 7.16 23.27 37.02
N LEU A 484 8.08 23.18 36.06
CA LEU A 484 9.37 22.47 36.21
C LEU A 484 10.28 23.19 37.23
N CYS A 485 10.34 24.53 37.20
CA CYS A 485 11.08 25.31 38.19
C CYS A 485 10.44 25.25 39.60
N ALA A 486 9.12 25.21 39.70
CA ALA A 486 8.42 25.04 40.97
C ALA A 486 8.69 23.66 41.60
N LEU A 487 8.72 22.59 40.79
CA LEU A 487 9.08 21.24 41.23
C LEU A 487 10.55 21.11 41.67
N LEU A 488 11.45 21.92 41.10
CA LEU A 488 12.87 21.95 41.48
C LEU A 488 13.17 22.80 42.73
N LEU A 489 12.29 23.76 43.07
CA LEU A 489 12.46 24.66 44.21
C LEU A 489 11.81 24.17 45.51
N PHE A 490 10.87 23.23 45.44
CA PHE A 490 10.28 22.59 46.63
C PHE A 490 11.02 21.30 47.00
N LYS A 491 12.16 21.44 47.69
CA LYS A 491 12.63 20.40 48.61
C LYS A 491 11.86 20.52 49.93
N PRO A 492 11.04 19.55 50.34
CA PRO A 492 10.60 19.51 51.73
C PRO A 492 11.82 19.16 52.60
N LYS A 493 12.23 20.12 53.43
CA LYS A 493 13.05 19.88 54.62
C LYS A 493 12.31 18.88 55.50
N LYS A 494 13.06 17.89 56.03
CA LYS A 494 12.70 17.05 57.19
C LYS A 494 11.92 17.85 58.24
N LEU A 495 10.88 17.27 58.84
CA LEU A 495 10.67 17.29 60.29
C LEU A 495 9.47 16.41 60.70
N LEU A 496 9.77 15.49 61.63
CA LEU A 496 8.93 14.65 62.51
C LEU A 496 8.10 13.53 61.87
#